data_AF-A0A1Q3M434-F1
#
_entry.id   AF-A0A1Q3M434-F1
#
_cell.length_a   1.000
_cell.length_b   1.000
_cell.length_c   1.000
_cell.angle_alpha   90.00
_cell.angle_beta   90.00
_cell.angle_gamma   90.00
#
_symmetry.space_group_name_H-M   'P 1'
#
loop_
_entity.id
_entity.type
_entity.pdbx_description
1 polymer ?
#
loop_
_entity_poly.entity_id
_entity_poly.type
_entity_poly.pdbx_seq_one_letter_code
_entity_poly.pdbx_strand_id
1 'polypeptide(L)' 'MLPFSLGSLLGLVTPLLVGILAYTFLGLDALSTEIEEPFGTQSNDLPLDAMVRSIEIELLGTLGRPTPPPIQAHDHNLL' A
#
# COMPACT_ATOMS: atom_id res chain seq x y z
N MET A 1 -6.16 26.34 5.58
CA MET A 1 -7.32 27.21 5.91
C MET A 1 -8.43 26.52 6.73
N LEU A 2 -8.44 25.19 6.88
CA LEU A 2 -9.44 24.44 7.67
C LEU A 2 -9.68 24.91 9.13
N PRO A 3 -8.65 25.22 9.96
CA PRO A 3 -8.90 25.62 11.34
C PRO A 3 -9.59 26.98 11.45
N PHE A 4 -9.31 27.89 10.51
CA PHE A 4 -9.89 29.24 10.51
C PHE A 4 -11.30 29.27 9.92
N SER A 5 -11.65 28.33 9.02
CA SER A 5 -13.01 28.21 8.48
C SER A 5 -13.99 27.55 9.45
N LEU A 6 -13.52 26.62 10.30
CA LEU A 6 -14.36 25.90 11.27
C LEU A 6 -14.35 26.53 12.67
N GLY A 7 -13.29 27.26 13.03
CA GLY A 7 -13.12 27.90 14.33
C GLY A 7 -14.21 28.90 14.70
N SER A 8 -14.78 29.58 13.69
CA SER A 8 -15.89 30.51 13.89
C SER A 8 -17.25 29.84 14.09
N LEU A 9 -17.39 28.55 13.74
CA LEU A 9 -18.65 27.79 13.81
C LEU A 9 -18.73 26.85 15.03
N LEU A 10 -17.59 26.30 15.50
CA LEU A 10 -17.55 25.17 16.44
C LEU A 10 -16.77 25.44 17.74
N GLY A 11 -16.14 26.61 17.89
CA GLY A 11 -15.45 27.00 19.12
C GLY A 11 -14.35 26.01 19.55
N LEU A 12 -14.34 25.57 20.82
CA LEU A 12 -13.31 24.67 21.37
C LEU A 12 -13.32 23.23 20.84
N VAL A 13 -14.38 22.80 20.13
CA VAL A 13 -14.43 21.46 19.50
C VAL A 13 -13.71 21.44 18.15
N THR A 14 -13.47 22.61 17.57
CA THR A 14 -12.76 22.81 16.29
C THR A 14 -11.45 22.02 16.17
N PRO A 15 -10.49 22.07 17.12
CA PRO A 15 -9.22 21.34 16.97
C PRO A 15 -9.39 19.82 16.86
N LEU A 16 -10.37 19.24 17.55
CA LEU A 16 -10.67 17.81 17.45
C LEU A 16 -11.18 17.46 16.05
N LEU A 17 -12.19 18.18 15.56
CA LEU A 17 -12.77 17.93 14.24
C LEU A 17 -11.77 18.20 13.12
N VAL A 18 -10.99 19.29 13.23
CA VAL A 18 -9.92 19.61 12.29
C VAL A 18 -8.85 18.52 12.30
N GLY A 19 -8.51 17.97 13.48
CA GLY A 19 -7.57 16.85 13.60
C GLY A 19 -8.06 15.60 12.85
N ILE A 20 -9.33 15.25 13.00
CA ILE A 20 -9.96 14.13 12.28
C ILE A 20 -9.92 14.39 10.77
N LEU A 21 -10.40 15.54 10.32
CA LEU A 21 -10.42 15.88 8.90
C LEU A 21 -9.02 15.91 8.30
N ALA A 22 -8.06 16.53 8.99
CA ALA A 22 -6.68 16.57 8.55
C ALA A 22 -6.10 15.15 8.44
N TYR A 23 -6.29 14.30 9.44
CA TYR A 23 -5.84 12.92 9.39
C TYR A 23 -6.44 12.16 8.19
N THR A 24 -7.74 12.31 7.93
CA THR A 24 -8.39 11.67 6.78
C THR A 24 -7.83 12.16 5.45
N PHE A 25 -7.68 13.46 5.25
CA PHE A 25 -7.20 14.00 3.97
C PHE A 25 -5.70 13.75 3.74
N LEU A 26 -4.87 13.91 4.77
CA LEU A 26 -3.43 13.63 4.67
C LEU A 26 -3.17 12.12 4.56
N GLY A 27 -3.96 11.30 5.26
CA GLY A 27 -3.91 9.85 5.12
C GLY A 27 -4.32 9.39 3.73
N LEU A 28 -5.38 9.97 3.16
CA LEU A 28 -5.79 9.71 1.77
C LEU A 28 -4.70 10.10 0.77
N ASP A 29 -4.07 11.25 0.95
CA ASP A 29 -2.97 11.74 0.11
C ASP A 29 -1.77 10.78 0.15
N ALA A 30 -1.33 10.40 1.36
CA ALA A 30 -0.23 9.44 1.53
C ALA A 30 -0.55 8.06 0.93
N LEU A 31 -1.78 7.56 1.14
CA LEU A 31 -2.23 6.31 0.51
C LEU A 31 -2.24 6.43 -1.02
N SER A 32 -2.64 7.59 -1.56
CA SER A 32 -2.65 7.82 -3.00
C SER A 32 -1.24 7.78 -3.58
N THR A 33 -0.24 8.33 -2.87
CA THR A 33 1.16 8.28 -3.30
C THR A 33 1.70 6.85 -3.31
N GLU A 34 1.41 6.04 -2.29
CA GLU A 34 1.83 4.64 -2.24
C GLU A 34 1.23 3.81 -3.41
N ILE A 35 -0.02 4.08 -3.80
CA ILE A 35 -0.69 3.37 -4.90
C ILE A 35 -0.18 3.83 -6.29
N GLU A 36 0.46 5.00 -6.38
CA GLU A 36 0.92 5.57 -7.65
C GLU A 36 2.06 4.76 -8.30
N GLU A 37 2.93 4.13 -7.51
CA GLU A 37 4.09 3.37 -7.97
C GLU A 37 4.01 1.87 -7.58
N PRO A 38 3.02 1.11 -8.08
CA PRO A 38 2.76 -0.26 -7.63
C PRO A 38 3.86 -1.27 -8.03
N PHE A 39 4.83 -0.86 -8.85
CA PHE A 39 5.93 -1.70 -9.36
C PHE A 39 7.27 -1.36 -8.70
N GLY A 40 7.26 -0.63 -7.59
CA GLY A 40 8.44 -0.36 -6.79
C GLY A 40 8.90 -1.56 -5.96
N THR A 41 9.62 -1.26 -4.88
CA THR A 41 10.16 -2.25 -3.93
C THR A 41 9.77 -1.95 -2.48
N GLN A 42 8.76 -1.11 -2.27
CA GLN A 42 8.21 -0.80 -0.95
C GLN A 42 7.30 -1.92 -0.47
N SER A 43 7.06 -1.98 0.84
CA SER A 43 6.35 -3.12 1.43
C SER A 43 4.91 -3.31 0.92
N ASN A 44 4.28 -2.27 0.38
CA ASN A 44 2.91 -2.31 -0.14
C ASN A 44 2.87 -2.47 -1.68
N ASP A 45 4.02 -2.54 -2.34
CA ASP A 45 4.12 -2.70 -3.78
C ASP A 45 3.82 -4.15 -4.19
N LEU A 46 3.58 -4.34 -5.48
CA LEU A 46 3.30 -5.66 -6.02
C LEU A 46 4.54 -6.56 -5.88
N PRO A 47 4.39 -7.80 -5.38
CA PRO A 47 5.50 -8.74 -5.25
C PRO A 47 5.85 -9.37 -6.60
N LEU A 48 6.45 -8.57 -7.50
CA LEU A 48 6.75 -8.95 -8.87
C LEU A 48 7.64 -10.19 -8.95
N ASP A 49 8.63 -10.29 -8.07
CA ASP A 49 9.52 -11.46 -8.01
C ASP A 49 8.76 -12.74 -7.67
N ALA A 50 7.79 -12.68 -6.74
CA ALA A 50 6.93 -13.82 -6.41
C ALA A 50 5.97 -14.18 -7.55
N MET A 51 5.45 -13.19 -8.27
CA MET A 51 4.62 -13.42 -9.46
C MET A 51 5.43 -14.09 -10.58
N VAL A 52 6.63 -13.58 -10.87
CA VAL A 52 7.53 -14.16 -11.87
C VAL A 52 7.94 -15.58 -11.46
N ARG A 53 8.28 -15.82 -10.19
CA ARG A 53 8.57 -17.17 -9.68
C ARG A 53 7.38 -18.11 -9.86
N SER A 54 6.16 -17.65 -9.64
CA SER A 54 4.95 -18.46 -9.82
C SER A 54 4.74 -18.85 -11.28
N ILE A 55 4.90 -17.88 -12.21
CA ILE A 55 4.83 -18.12 -13.65
C ILE A 55 5.94 -19.09 -14.09
N GLU A 56 7.17 -18.92 -13.58
CA GLU A 56 8.30 -19.80 -13.86
C GLU A 56 8.00 -21.25 -13.44
N ILE A 57 7.43 -21.45 -12.25
CA ILE A 57 7.02 -22.77 -11.75
C ILE A 57 5.96 -23.40 -12.64
N GLU A 58 4.93 -22.64 -13.04
CA GLU A 58 3.85 -23.14 -13.90
C GLU A 58 4.37 -23.55 -15.29
N LEU A 59 5.21 -22.74 -15.91
CA LEU A 59 5.80 -23.01 -17.21
C LEU A 59 6.74 -24.21 -17.18
N LEU A 60 7.63 -24.29 -16.20
CA LEU A 60 8.55 -25.42 -16.04
C LEU A 60 7.80 -26.72 -15.69
N GLY A 61 6.76 -26.62 -14.85
CA GLY A 61 5.88 -27.73 -14.51
C GLY A 61 5.18 -28.32 -15.74
N THR A 62 4.66 -27.45 -16.62
CA THR A 62 4.04 -27.87 -17.90
C THR A 62 5.04 -28.56 -18.83
N LEU A 63 6.30 -28.15 -18.79
CA LEU A 63 7.39 -28.75 -19.58
C LEU A 63 8.01 -30.01 -18.95
N GLY A 64 7.53 -30.44 -17.78
CA GLY A 64 8.10 -31.57 -17.03
C GLY A 64 9.54 -31.33 -16.55
N ARG A 65 9.95 -30.06 -16.43
CA ARG A 65 11.28 -29.65 -15.98
C ARG A 65 11.30 -29.45 -14.46
N PRO A 66 12.48 -29.52 -13.82
CA PRO A 66 12.60 -29.20 -12.40
C PRO A 66 12.15 -27.75 -12.15
N THR A 67 11.27 -27.57 -11.17
CA THR A 67 10.72 -26.27 -10.78
C THR A 67 11.49 -25.70 -9.58
N PRO A 68 11.76 -24.38 -9.55
CA PRO A 68 12.30 -23.72 -8.37
C PRO A 68 11.25 -23.66 -7.23
N PRO A 69 11.66 -23.49 -5.97
CA PRO A 69 10.72 -23.32 -4.86
C PRO A 69 9.98 -21.97 -4.95
N PRO A 70 8.73 -21.88 -4.47
CA PRO A 70 8.03 -20.60 -4.37
C PRO A 70 8.72 -19.66 -3.37
N ILE A 71 8.62 -18.35 -3.59
CA ILE A 71 9.08 -17.34 -2.62
C ILE A 71 8.14 -17.38 -1.41
N GLN A 72 8.71 -17.47 -0.22
CA GLN A 72 7.96 -17.52 1.03
C GLN A 72 7.73 -16.11 1.57
N ALA A 73 6.54 -15.88 2.11
CA ALA A 73 6.21 -14.61 2.74
C ALA A 73 7.00 -14.43 4.04
N HIS A 74 7.57 -13.24 4.21
CA HIS A 74 8.14 -12.77 5.47
C HIS A 74 7.27 -11.61 5.97
N ASP A 75 6.73 -11.72 7.18
CA ASP A 75 5.82 -10.73 7.77
C ASP A 75 4.62 -10.34 6.87
N HIS A 76 4.05 -11.34 6.18
CA HIS A 76 2.94 -11.18 5.21
C HIS A 76 3.31 -10.46 3.90
N ASN A 77 4.59 -10.18 3.68
CA ASN A 77 5.11 -9.59 2.44
C ASN A 77 5.86 -10.66 1.61
N LEU A 78 5.71 -10.59 0.29
CA LEU A 78 6.32 -11.47 -0.71
C LEU A 78 7.45 -10.81 -1.52
N LEU A 79 7.82 -9.58 -1.15
CA LEU A 79 9.03 -8.88 -1.59
C LEU A 79 10.27 -9.35 -0.82
#